data_AF-A0A084GEL8-F1
#
_entry.id   AF-A0A084GEL8-F1
#
_cell.length_a   1.000
_cell.length_b   1.000
_cell.length_c   1.000
_cell.angle_alpha   90.00
_cell.angle_beta   90.00
_cell.angle_gamma   90.00
#
_symmetry.space_group_name_H-M   'P 1'
#
loop_
_entity.id
_entity.type
_entity.pdbx_description
1 polymer ?
#
loop_
_entity_poly.entity_id
_entity_poly.type
_entity_poly.pdbx_seq_one_letter_code
_entity_poly.pdbx_strand_id
1 'polypeptide(L)'
;MNIPHGQVGASHLTVTAASTISPAGCYDAMSQRNEESSFEDFQAERRRQLRLQRDREERELRYEIEGATRVAHQRFLARKQNADAGTVQSRPAEDGQNLPTEDKITEDEPSQQERKPNEHRANLNPQSGPNTRQEWDEYLRARAAMTPAEVEEEMRCQCVDHWRQVSEGIDLVEMALEDPDAVERSTGLSGTLLGREPWRKDEFRFAAKLLGYGEDFRYGERLVERHSHESPDRAFISPEVCKFFICDRRVPKGETTVDDLYAEQLRLEAENDPLERAREAVRTESDKILRHRARLFLAELEAAAERGEKAKPAEIWERLKPKRPRWIQALVETWTGFGFVFYKSKEARARPDALGRWMRIFNDMERTDNFGGYRTCFDGRKAVTDGFLLKHCIDAVWIEDELSEADPSSLRSHFKSRREEISSTKPGFLSNTFVVVTSDCVPSELEHHDPQPIDEFVYSDEETDEENPPIRWSANNVEPDDVPTMFVWAYDPDWEPPSPGAASDEDGYEGRVKVQIRSLCSWFYSARMEGIHDMKSLWRKAQRHHEKVWVCEAQFLNRSEPTSLI
;
A
#
# COMPACT_ATOMS: atom_id res chain seq x y z
N MET A 1 59.27 -36.50 24.94
CA MET A 1 59.11 -37.75 24.15
C MET A 1 58.87 -37.37 22.70
N ASN A 2 59.12 -38.30 21.76
CA ASN A 2 59.37 -38.00 20.34
C ASN A 2 58.11 -38.00 19.45
N ILE A 3 58.04 -37.05 18.51
CA ILE A 3 57.92 -37.19 17.02
C ILE A 3 57.16 -38.46 16.52
N PRO A 4 56.15 -38.36 15.61
CA PRO A 4 56.44 -37.92 14.22
C PRO A 4 55.41 -37.07 13.43
N HIS A 5 55.96 -36.42 12.39
CA HIS A 5 55.27 -35.82 11.24
C HIS A 5 55.35 -36.75 9.99
N GLY A 6 54.40 -36.59 9.05
CA GLY A 6 54.54 -36.84 7.60
C GLY A 6 53.85 -35.68 6.83
N GLN A 7 54.40 -35.11 5.74
CA GLN A 7 54.39 -35.58 4.33
C GLN A 7 52.96 -35.89 3.82
N VAL A 8 52.47 -35.44 2.65
CA VAL A 8 53.02 -34.88 1.38
C VAL A 8 52.06 -33.75 0.89
N GLY A 9 52.38 -32.73 0.08
CA GLY A 9 53.57 -32.33 -0.70
C GLY A 9 53.33 -31.00 -1.45
N ALA A 10 53.75 -30.86 -2.72
CA ALA A 10 53.55 -29.67 -3.56
C ALA A 10 53.45 -30.01 -5.06
N SER A 11 52.83 -29.12 -5.87
CA SER A 11 52.82 -29.18 -7.34
C SER A 11 53.01 -27.79 -7.96
N HIS A 12 53.94 -27.69 -8.91
CA HIS A 12 54.23 -26.47 -9.68
C HIS A 12 53.27 -26.29 -10.86
N LEU A 13 53.03 -25.04 -11.27
CA LEU A 13 52.71 -24.70 -12.65
C LEU A 13 53.32 -23.33 -13.04
N THR A 14 53.65 -23.20 -14.32
CA THR A 14 54.60 -22.21 -14.85
C THR A 14 53.88 -21.03 -15.51
N VAL A 15 54.47 -19.83 -15.44
CA VAL A 15 53.98 -18.61 -16.11
C VAL A 15 54.88 -18.26 -17.30
N THR A 16 54.26 -17.92 -18.43
CA THR A 16 54.95 -17.46 -19.66
C THR A 16 54.31 -16.16 -20.14
N ALA A 17 55.11 -15.22 -20.69
CA ALA A 17 54.66 -13.87 -21.02
C ALA A 17 54.72 -13.53 -22.52
N ALA A 18 53.79 -12.70 -22.99
CA ALA A 18 53.83 -11.90 -24.23
C ALA A 18 52.82 -10.73 -24.06
N SER A 19 53.21 -9.45 -24.09
CA SER A 19 53.65 -8.59 -25.21
C SER A 19 52.50 -7.79 -25.84
N THR A 20 52.67 -6.47 -25.90
CA THR A 20 51.65 -5.44 -26.21
C THR A 20 51.69 -4.97 -27.67
N ILE A 21 50.50 -4.64 -28.23
CA ILE A 21 50.34 -3.82 -29.44
C ILE A 21 49.16 -2.85 -29.21
N SER A 22 49.27 -1.62 -29.72
CA SER A 22 48.28 -0.53 -29.58
C SER A 22 47.64 -0.17 -30.92
N PRO A 23 46.31 0.08 -31.00
CA PRO A 23 45.66 0.60 -32.19
C PRO A 23 45.14 2.04 -32.00
N ALA A 24 45.58 2.96 -32.86
CA ALA A 24 44.99 4.30 -32.98
C ALA A 24 44.86 4.68 -34.47
N GLY A 25 43.65 5.11 -34.89
CA GLY A 25 43.39 5.68 -36.22
C GLY A 25 42.43 4.88 -37.12
N CYS A 26 41.12 4.97 -36.86
CA CYS A 26 40.06 4.63 -37.84
C CYS A 26 38.64 5.19 -37.56
N TYR A 27 38.44 6.08 -36.57
CA TYR A 27 37.08 6.38 -36.06
C TYR A 27 36.41 7.69 -36.53
N ASP A 28 37.13 8.70 -37.03
CA ASP A 28 36.58 10.06 -37.20
C ASP A 28 35.64 10.27 -38.42
N ALA A 29 35.55 9.33 -39.36
CA ALA A 29 34.78 9.53 -40.60
C ALA A 29 33.36 8.92 -40.60
N MET A 30 33.00 8.11 -39.60
CA MET A 30 31.67 7.47 -39.51
C MET A 30 30.75 8.04 -38.44
N SER A 31 31.25 8.83 -37.47
CA SER A 31 30.44 9.37 -36.37
C SER A 31 29.35 10.33 -36.87
N GLN A 32 29.74 11.30 -37.72
CA GLN A 32 28.88 12.44 -38.09
C GLN A 32 27.64 12.10 -38.95
N ARG A 33 27.54 10.89 -39.52
CA ARG A 33 26.30 10.46 -40.25
C ARG A 33 25.36 9.59 -39.41
N ASN A 34 25.84 8.99 -38.32
CA ASN A 34 24.97 8.23 -37.42
C ASN A 34 24.31 9.14 -36.37
N GLU A 35 24.89 10.31 -36.08
CA GLU A 35 24.37 11.26 -35.09
C GLU A 35 23.04 11.92 -35.51
N GLU A 36 22.85 12.23 -36.81
CA GLU A 36 21.60 12.85 -37.30
C GLU A 36 20.41 11.88 -37.31
N SER A 37 20.62 10.62 -37.75
CA SER A 37 19.57 9.58 -37.67
C SER A 37 19.17 9.29 -36.22
N SER A 38 20.17 9.11 -35.35
CA SER A 38 19.99 8.88 -33.91
C SER A 38 19.16 9.98 -33.25
N PHE A 39 19.32 11.24 -33.67
CA PHE A 39 18.55 12.35 -33.11
C PHE A 39 17.08 12.37 -33.57
N GLU A 40 16.77 12.07 -34.82
CA GLU A 40 15.36 11.97 -35.26
C GLU A 40 14.65 10.77 -34.63
N ASP A 41 15.32 9.62 -34.52
CA ASP A 41 14.82 8.43 -33.84
C ASP A 41 14.56 8.71 -32.35
N PHE A 42 15.50 9.38 -31.66
CA PHE A 42 15.32 9.83 -30.26
C PHE A 42 14.13 10.79 -30.09
N GLN A 43 13.92 11.73 -31.02
CA GLN A 43 12.76 12.64 -30.98
C GLN A 43 11.45 11.92 -31.34
N ALA A 44 11.48 10.91 -32.22
CA ALA A 44 10.32 10.07 -32.53
C ALA A 44 9.90 9.25 -31.30
N GLU A 45 10.86 8.61 -30.63
CA GLU A 45 10.62 7.84 -29.41
C GLU A 45 10.13 8.74 -28.27
N ARG A 46 10.77 9.90 -28.05
CA ARG A 46 10.27 10.89 -27.05
C ARG A 46 8.83 11.34 -27.32
N ARG A 47 8.42 11.49 -28.59
CA ARG A 47 7.03 11.79 -28.97
C ARG A 47 6.08 10.59 -28.83
N ARG A 48 6.59 9.35 -28.87
CA ARG A 48 5.84 8.12 -28.57
C ARG A 48 5.59 8.02 -27.06
N GLN A 49 6.64 8.16 -26.25
CA GLN A 49 6.58 8.18 -24.78
C GLN A 49 5.59 9.23 -24.24
N LEU A 50 5.63 10.48 -24.73
CA LEU A 50 4.69 11.53 -24.32
C LEU A 50 3.22 11.21 -24.68
N ARG A 51 2.95 10.44 -25.75
CA ARG A 51 1.59 10.00 -26.09
C ARG A 51 1.13 8.87 -25.17
N LEU A 52 2.00 7.92 -24.85
CA LEU A 52 1.70 6.80 -23.94
C LEU A 52 1.41 7.29 -22.51
N GLN A 53 2.21 8.24 -22.00
CA GLN A 53 1.95 8.87 -20.69
C GLN A 53 0.57 9.56 -20.66
N ARG A 54 0.25 10.35 -21.69
CA ARG A 54 -1.03 11.08 -21.80
C ARG A 54 -2.24 10.12 -21.83
N ASP A 55 -2.13 9.03 -22.57
CA ASP A 55 -3.20 8.03 -22.72
C ASP A 55 -3.34 7.13 -21.47
N ARG A 56 -2.37 7.17 -20.54
CA ARG A 56 -2.47 6.59 -19.19
C ARG A 56 -3.15 7.55 -18.22
N GLU A 57 -2.67 8.79 -18.12
CA GLU A 57 -3.21 9.80 -17.20
C GLU A 57 -4.72 10.05 -17.47
N GLU A 58 -5.17 9.96 -18.73
CA GLU A 58 -6.61 10.04 -19.07
C GLU A 58 -7.43 8.83 -18.60
N ARG A 59 -6.84 7.63 -18.52
CA ARG A 59 -7.55 6.43 -18.04
C ARG A 59 -7.68 6.41 -16.52
N GLU A 60 -6.63 6.79 -15.80
CA GLU A 60 -6.67 6.95 -14.34
C GLU A 60 -7.75 7.97 -13.93
N LEU A 61 -7.79 9.14 -14.59
CA LEU A 61 -8.83 10.15 -14.38
C LEU A 61 -10.25 9.63 -14.67
N ARG A 62 -10.46 8.83 -15.73
CA ARG A 62 -11.77 8.22 -16.03
C ARG A 62 -12.21 7.24 -14.94
N TYR A 63 -11.31 6.39 -14.43
CA TYR A 63 -11.64 5.46 -13.36
C TYR A 63 -12.03 6.17 -12.05
N GLU A 64 -11.32 7.24 -11.68
CA GLU A 64 -11.67 8.07 -10.52
C GLU A 64 -13.06 8.72 -10.69
N ILE A 65 -13.33 9.31 -11.87
CA ILE A 65 -14.63 9.91 -12.20
C ILE A 65 -15.76 8.88 -12.13
N GLU A 66 -15.59 7.70 -12.74
CA GLU A 66 -16.61 6.64 -12.74
C GLU A 66 -16.86 6.07 -11.33
N GLY A 67 -15.80 5.89 -10.54
CA GLY A 67 -15.90 5.46 -9.14
C GLY A 67 -16.66 6.46 -8.27
N ALA A 68 -16.26 7.73 -8.30
CA ALA A 68 -16.93 8.81 -7.56
C ALA A 68 -18.40 8.97 -7.98
N THR A 69 -18.69 8.92 -9.28
CA THR A 69 -20.05 8.99 -9.83
C THR A 69 -20.91 7.83 -9.35
N ARG A 70 -20.37 6.60 -9.27
CA ARG A 70 -21.07 5.41 -8.78
C ARG A 70 -21.48 5.55 -7.31
N VAL A 71 -20.57 6.04 -6.45
CA VAL A 71 -20.84 6.30 -5.03
C VAL A 71 -21.88 7.40 -4.84
N ALA A 72 -21.77 8.51 -5.58
CA ALA A 72 -22.74 9.60 -5.56
C ALA A 72 -24.14 9.13 -6.00
N HIS A 73 -24.22 8.30 -7.04
CA HIS A 73 -25.48 7.73 -7.53
C HIS A 73 -26.12 6.79 -6.50
N GLN A 74 -25.36 5.91 -5.86
CA GLN A 74 -25.86 5.05 -4.78
C GLN A 74 -26.43 5.86 -3.60
N ARG A 75 -25.73 6.94 -3.18
CA ARG A 75 -26.22 7.84 -2.12
C ARG A 75 -27.47 8.63 -2.54
N PHE A 76 -27.59 9.05 -3.80
CA PHE A 76 -28.82 9.64 -4.35
C PHE A 76 -30.00 8.66 -4.27
N LEU A 77 -29.80 7.40 -4.67
CA LEU A 77 -30.84 6.36 -4.58
C LEU A 77 -31.25 6.08 -3.13
N ALA A 78 -30.30 6.00 -2.19
CA ALA A 78 -30.58 5.80 -0.77
C ALA A 78 -31.36 6.99 -0.16
N ARG A 79 -30.98 8.23 -0.47
CA ARG A 79 -31.72 9.44 -0.04
C ARG A 79 -33.15 9.45 -0.61
N LYS A 80 -33.32 9.06 -1.87
CA LYS A 80 -34.64 8.94 -2.50
C LYS A 80 -35.52 7.88 -1.81
N GLN A 81 -34.98 6.68 -1.55
CA GLN A 81 -35.69 5.63 -0.84
C GLN A 81 -36.13 6.06 0.58
N ASN A 82 -35.27 6.80 1.29
CA ASN A 82 -35.61 7.33 2.62
C ASN A 82 -36.69 8.44 2.57
N ALA A 83 -36.68 9.29 1.54
CA ALA A 83 -37.73 10.30 1.33
C ALA A 83 -39.08 9.65 0.96
N ASP A 84 -39.06 8.66 0.07
CA ASP A 84 -40.25 7.90 -0.33
C ASP A 84 -40.83 7.12 0.87
N ALA A 85 -39.98 6.55 1.74
CA ALA A 85 -40.39 5.88 2.98
C ALA A 85 -40.90 6.85 4.06
N GLY A 86 -40.39 8.08 4.13
CA GLY A 86 -40.78 9.09 5.11
C GLY A 86 -42.16 9.71 4.90
N THR A 87 -42.81 9.47 3.74
CA THR A 87 -44.05 10.17 3.35
C THR A 87 -45.33 9.51 3.90
N VAL A 88 -45.23 8.47 4.74
CA VAL A 88 -46.39 7.76 5.34
C VAL A 88 -46.46 7.94 6.87
N GLN A 89 -46.57 9.18 7.33
CA GLN A 89 -47.21 9.47 8.62
C GLN A 89 -48.19 10.64 8.51
N SER A 90 -49.48 10.28 8.51
CA SER A 90 -50.61 11.19 8.54
C SER A 90 -50.65 12.03 9.82
N ARG A 91 -50.61 13.35 9.69
CA ARG A 91 -51.08 14.28 10.74
C ARG A 91 -52.59 14.52 10.62
N PRO A 92 -53.34 14.63 11.72
CA PRO A 92 -54.75 14.98 11.69
C PRO A 92 -54.96 16.46 11.35
N ALA A 93 -56.13 16.77 10.79
CA ALA A 93 -56.53 18.13 10.44
C ALA A 93 -57.04 18.91 11.66
N GLU A 94 -56.71 20.19 11.73
CA GLU A 94 -57.48 21.22 12.44
C GLU A 94 -57.58 22.49 11.59
N ASP A 95 -58.65 23.26 11.80
CA ASP A 95 -59.04 24.45 11.06
C ASP A 95 -58.00 25.60 11.20
N GLY A 96 -57.84 26.55 10.28
CA GLY A 96 -58.77 27.08 9.28
C GLY A 96 -59.10 28.54 9.60
N GLN A 97 -58.34 29.49 9.03
CA GLN A 97 -58.70 30.92 9.05
C GLN A 97 -57.94 31.79 8.01
N ASN A 98 -58.74 32.37 7.10
CA ASN A 98 -58.64 33.67 6.42
C ASN A 98 -57.30 34.28 5.92
N LEU A 99 -57.33 34.60 4.62
CA LEU A 99 -56.53 35.61 3.92
C LEU A 99 -56.67 37.02 4.53
N PRO A 100 -55.75 37.95 4.22
CA PRO A 100 -56.12 38.91 3.17
C PRO A 100 -55.11 39.07 2.02
N THR A 101 -55.59 39.74 0.97
CA THR A 101 -55.01 39.97 -0.36
C THR A 101 -53.84 40.97 -0.43
N GLU A 102 -53.05 40.77 -1.49
CA GLU A 102 -52.33 41.76 -2.32
C GLU A 102 -51.59 42.93 -1.66
N ASP A 103 -50.30 43.05 -2.01
CA ASP A 103 -49.82 44.32 -2.54
C ASP A 103 -48.79 44.12 -3.65
N LYS A 104 -48.84 45.00 -4.66
CA LYS A 104 -47.90 45.01 -5.79
C LYS A 104 -46.73 45.92 -5.46
N ILE A 105 -45.49 45.46 -5.71
CA ILE A 105 -44.33 46.36 -5.76
C ILE A 105 -43.68 46.23 -7.14
N THR A 106 -43.38 47.41 -7.69
CA THR A 106 -42.92 47.66 -9.05
C THR A 106 -41.46 47.29 -9.30
N GLU A 107 -41.16 47.12 -10.58
CA GLU A 107 -39.82 47.06 -11.16
C GLU A 107 -39.01 48.33 -10.83
N ASP A 108 -37.71 48.18 -10.62
CA ASP A 108 -36.72 49.26 -10.81
C ASP A 108 -35.42 48.64 -11.38
N GLU A 109 -34.93 49.20 -12.48
CA GLU A 109 -33.64 48.84 -13.08
C GLU A 109 -32.46 49.34 -12.24
N PRO A 110 -31.27 48.77 -12.46
CA PRO A 110 -30.12 49.66 -12.58
C PRO A 110 -29.26 49.39 -13.82
N SER A 111 -29.27 50.39 -14.71
CA SER A 111 -28.09 51.02 -15.34
C SER A 111 -26.95 50.16 -15.90
N GLN A 112 -26.73 50.33 -17.19
CA GLN A 112 -25.58 49.86 -17.97
C GLN A 112 -24.22 50.28 -17.34
N GLN A 113 -23.25 49.36 -17.37
CA GLN A 113 -21.83 49.69 -17.23
C GLN A 113 -20.99 48.97 -18.30
N GLU A 114 -19.87 49.58 -18.69
CA GLU A 114 -19.27 49.42 -20.01
C GLU A 114 -18.63 48.04 -20.28
N ARG A 115 -19.02 47.37 -21.37
CA ARG A 115 -18.29 46.22 -21.91
C ARG A 115 -17.06 46.68 -22.71
N LYS A 116 -15.87 46.30 -22.24
CA LYS A 116 -14.65 46.30 -23.09
C LYS A 116 -14.64 45.04 -23.98
N PRO A 117 -14.14 45.12 -25.23
CA PRO A 117 -14.15 43.99 -26.14
C PRO A 117 -13.01 43.02 -25.82
N ASN A 118 -13.33 41.78 -25.45
CA ASN A 118 -12.40 40.66 -25.57
C ASN A 118 -13.15 39.32 -25.79
N GLU A 119 -14.18 39.36 -26.65
CA GLU A 119 -14.82 38.15 -27.16
C GLU A 119 -13.94 37.56 -28.26
N HIS A 120 -13.16 36.51 -27.97
CA HIS A 120 -12.77 35.42 -28.89
C HIS A 120 -12.05 34.28 -28.12
N ARG A 121 -12.69 33.79 -27.05
CA ARG A 121 -12.42 32.47 -26.47
C ARG A 121 -13.77 31.80 -26.23
N ALA A 122 -14.06 30.74 -26.96
CA ALA A 122 -15.36 30.10 -26.92
C ALA A 122 -15.59 29.44 -25.54
N ASN A 123 -16.77 29.67 -24.95
CA ASN A 123 -17.25 28.88 -23.82
C ASN A 123 -17.60 27.46 -24.30
N LEU A 124 -16.59 26.62 -24.45
CA LEU A 124 -16.79 25.18 -24.45
C LEU A 124 -16.94 24.75 -22.98
N ASN A 125 -18.08 24.15 -22.64
CA ASN A 125 -18.25 23.51 -21.34
C ASN A 125 -17.29 22.30 -21.29
N PRO A 126 -16.27 22.27 -20.40
CA PRO A 126 -15.22 21.24 -20.45
C PRO A 126 -15.70 19.81 -20.22
N GLN A 127 -16.92 19.62 -19.71
CA GLN A 127 -17.40 18.34 -19.20
C GLN A 127 -18.31 17.56 -20.16
N SER A 128 -18.90 18.21 -21.16
CA SER A 128 -19.41 17.47 -22.31
C SER A 128 -18.22 17.12 -23.18
N GLY A 129 -17.58 15.98 -22.88
CA GLY A 129 -16.58 15.40 -23.76
C GLY A 129 -17.14 15.27 -25.19
N PRO A 130 -16.28 15.29 -26.23
CA PRO A 130 -16.74 15.43 -27.60
C PRO A 130 -17.87 14.45 -27.96
N ASN A 131 -19.04 14.97 -28.34
CA ASN A 131 -20.25 14.17 -28.54
C ASN A 131 -20.25 13.45 -29.90
N THR A 132 -19.41 13.91 -30.82
CA THR A 132 -19.24 13.38 -32.16
C THR A 132 -17.79 13.01 -32.45
N ARG A 133 -17.58 12.11 -33.41
CA ARG A 133 -16.25 11.73 -33.88
C ARG A 133 -15.46 12.94 -34.42
N GLN A 134 -16.13 13.89 -35.06
CA GLN A 134 -15.47 15.08 -35.59
C GLN A 134 -14.94 15.98 -34.45
N GLU A 135 -15.74 16.21 -33.41
CA GLU A 135 -15.29 16.97 -32.23
C GLU A 135 -14.15 16.23 -31.51
N TRP A 136 -14.14 14.88 -31.48
CA TRP A 136 -12.99 14.10 -30.99
C TRP A 136 -11.73 14.32 -31.84
N ASP A 137 -11.86 14.24 -33.17
CA ASP A 137 -10.75 14.48 -34.09
C ASP A 137 -10.23 15.93 -34.01
N GLU A 138 -11.08 16.91 -33.69
CA GLU A 138 -10.71 18.31 -33.44
C GLU A 138 -10.04 18.50 -32.07
N TYR A 139 -10.59 17.92 -31.00
CA TYR A 139 -10.00 17.90 -29.66
C TYR A 139 -8.60 17.25 -29.66
N LEU A 140 -8.46 16.09 -30.28
CA LEU A 140 -7.18 15.38 -30.39
C LEU A 140 -6.15 16.17 -31.21
N ARG A 141 -6.57 16.91 -32.24
CA ARG A 141 -5.69 17.81 -32.99
C ARG A 141 -5.27 19.04 -32.19
N ALA A 142 -6.20 19.65 -31.43
CA ALA A 142 -5.88 20.76 -30.55
C ALA A 142 -4.90 20.32 -29.44
N ARG A 143 -5.19 19.23 -28.74
CA ARG A 143 -4.33 18.66 -27.69
C ARG A 143 -2.99 18.12 -28.21
N ALA A 144 -2.90 17.73 -29.48
CA ALA A 144 -1.62 17.40 -30.13
C ALA A 144 -0.80 18.63 -30.56
N ALA A 145 -1.41 19.82 -30.62
CA ALA A 145 -0.72 21.08 -30.90
C ALA A 145 -0.27 21.82 -29.62
N MET A 146 -0.82 21.45 -28.46
CA MET A 146 -0.44 22.00 -27.16
C MET A 146 0.96 21.55 -26.74
N THR A 147 1.69 22.45 -26.08
CA THR A 147 2.94 22.12 -25.40
C THR A 147 2.68 21.26 -24.15
N PRO A 148 3.67 20.49 -23.65
CA PRO A 148 3.51 19.71 -22.42
C PRO A 148 3.06 20.55 -21.21
N ALA A 149 3.49 21.81 -21.12
CA ALA A 149 3.08 22.73 -20.06
C ALA A 149 1.61 23.16 -20.19
N GLU A 150 1.11 23.38 -21.40
CA GLU A 150 -0.31 23.70 -21.64
C GLU A 150 -1.21 22.48 -21.38
N VAL A 151 -0.77 21.27 -21.74
CA VAL A 151 -1.51 20.04 -21.42
C VAL A 151 -1.57 19.83 -19.90
N GLU A 152 -0.46 20.05 -19.20
CA GLU A 152 -0.46 19.95 -17.74
C GLU A 152 -1.34 21.01 -17.07
N GLU A 153 -1.33 22.25 -17.57
CA GLU A 153 -2.21 23.32 -17.07
C GLU A 153 -3.69 22.99 -17.30
N GLU A 154 -4.06 22.45 -18.47
CA GLU A 154 -5.42 21.98 -18.75
C GLU A 154 -5.85 20.89 -17.75
N MET A 155 -5.01 19.88 -17.52
CA MET A 155 -5.28 18.80 -16.57
C MET A 155 -5.38 19.31 -15.13
N ARG A 156 -4.51 20.24 -14.74
CA ARG A 156 -4.54 20.91 -13.43
C ARG A 156 -5.87 21.64 -13.23
N CYS A 157 -6.34 22.40 -14.22
CA CYS A 157 -7.66 23.02 -14.18
C CYS A 157 -8.79 21.99 -14.08
N GLN A 158 -8.78 20.94 -14.90
CA GLN A 158 -9.79 19.90 -14.90
C GLN A 158 -9.90 19.19 -13.53
N CYS A 159 -8.78 18.86 -12.89
CA CYS A 159 -8.78 18.27 -11.55
C CYS A 159 -9.31 19.24 -10.49
N VAL A 160 -8.91 20.52 -10.52
CA VAL A 160 -9.42 21.54 -9.57
C VAL A 160 -10.93 21.73 -9.72
N ASP A 161 -11.44 21.84 -10.95
CA ASP A 161 -12.87 22.02 -11.19
C ASP A 161 -13.69 20.75 -10.87
N HIS A 162 -13.15 19.55 -11.16
CA HIS A 162 -13.75 18.28 -10.77
C HIS A 162 -13.93 18.18 -9.26
N TRP A 163 -12.85 18.37 -8.48
CA TRP A 163 -12.93 18.27 -7.02
C TRP A 163 -13.76 19.40 -6.38
N ARG A 164 -13.80 20.60 -6.98
CA ARG A 164 -14.75 21.64 -6.58
C ARG A 164 -16.19 21.17 -6.71
N GLN A 165 -16.58 20.60 -7.85
CA GLN A 165 -17.95 20.11 -8.07
C GLN A 165 -18.29 18.92 -7.18
N VAL A 166 -17.36 17.96 -7.02
CA VAL A 166 -17.57 16.78 -6.18
C VAL A 166 -17.74 17.13 -4.70
N SER A 167 -17.14 18.23 -4.23
CA SER A 167 -17.30 18.75 -2.87
C SER A 167 -18.39 19.82 -2.71
N GLU A 168 -19.00 20.30 -3.81
CA GLU A 168 -19.99 21.38 -3.75
C GLU A 168 -21.26 20.95 -3.00
N GLY A 169 -21.56 21.66 -1.90
CA GLY A 169 -22.69 21.33 -1.03
C GLY A 169 -22.48 20.10 -0.13
N ILE A 170 -21.27 19.56 -0.04
CA ILE A 170 -20.93 18.50 0.92
C ILE A 170 -20.14 19.11 2.10
N ASP A 171 -20.67 18.97 3.31
CA ASP A 171 -19.88 19.18 4.52
C ASP A 171 -18.95 17.97 4.72
N LEU A 172 -17.69 18.11 4.31
CA LEU A 172 -16.68 17.06 4.46
C LEU A 172 -16.25 16.85 5.92
N VAL A 173 -16.43 17.85 6.79
CA VAL A 173 -16.09 17.73 8.22
C VAL A 173 -17.15 16.89 8.92
N GLU A 174 -18.44 17.18 8.68
CA GLU A 174 -19.56 16.35 9.17
C GLU A 174 -19.44 14.92 8.61
N MET A 175 -19.27 14.76 7.29
CA MET A 175 -19.18 13.44 6.66
C MET A 175 -18.01 12.59 7.21
N ALA A 176 -16.84 13.18 7.45
CA ALA A 176 -15.69 12.45 7.99
C ALA A 176 -15.84 12.11 9.49
N LEU A 177 -16.66 12.86 10.23
CA LEU A 177 -16.97 12.55 11.63
C LEU A 177 -18.07 11.49 11.77
N GLU A 178 -18.94 11.34 10.77
CA GLU A 178 -19.99 10.31 10.70
C GLU A 178 -19.53 8.99 10.06
N ASP A 179 -18.80 9.07 8.93
CA ASP A 179 -18.41 7.96 8.05
C ASP A 179 -16.99 8.21 7.48
N PRO A 180 -15.94 8.12 8.32
CA PRO A 180 -14.56 8.39 7.91
C PRO A 180 -14.11 7.47 6.77
N ASP A 181 -14.47 6.19 6.80
CA ASP A 181 -14.11 5.20 5.79
C ASP A 181 -14.59 5.61 4.38
N ALA A 182 -15.73 6.27 4.24
CA ALA A 182 -16.20 6.75 2.93
C ALA A 182 -15.42 7.97 2.41
N VAL A 183 -14.82 8.76 3.30
CA VAL A 183 -13.95 9.89 2.91
C VAL A 183 -12.53 9.41 2.66
N GLU A 184 -11.97 8.54 3.50
CA GLU A 184 -10.63 7.95 3.35
C GLU A 184 -10.50 7.17 2.03
N ARG A 185 -11.50 6.34 1.68
CA ARG A 185 -11.50 5.57 0.41
C ARG A 185 -11.58 6.43 -0.86
N SER A 186 -11.83 7.73 -0.75
CA SER A 186 -11.79 8.66 -1.88
C SER A 186 -10.58 9.59 -1.76
N THR A 187 -9.56 9.34 -2.58
CA THR A 187 -8.29 10.09 -2.58
C THR A 187 -8.49 11.61 -2.68
N GLY A 188 -9.46 12.06 -3.49
CA GLY A 188 -9.76 13.48 -3.64
C GLY A 188 -10.62 14.09 -2.53
N LEU A 189 -11.56 13.34 -1.93
CA LEU A 189 -12.32 13.84 -0.77
C LEU A 189 -11.42 13.96 0.46
N SER A 190 -10.66 12.90 0.77
CA SER A 190 -9.65 12.93 1.85
C SER A 190 -8.59 13.99 1.57
N GLY A 191 -8.05 14.08 0.35
CA GLY A 191 -7.11 15.13 -0.06
C GLY A 191 -7.66 16.54 0.15
N THR A 192 -8.91 16.79 -0.24
CA THR A 192 -9.60 18.08 -0.06
C THR A 192 -9.79 18.43 1.42
N LEU A 193 -10.26 17.49 2.25
CA LEU A 193 -10.43 17.68 3.69
C LEU A 193 -9.09 17.94 4.41
N LEU A 194 -8.04 17.23 4.01
CA LEU A 194 -6.66 17.44 4.46
C LEU A 194 -6.04 18.74 3.90
N GLY A 195 -6.72 19.44 2.99
CA GLY A 195 -6.31 20.72 2.41
C GLY A 195 -5.18 20.63 1.38
N ARG A 196 -4.91 19.43 0.86
CA ARG A 196 -3.90 19.18 -0.18
C ARG A 196 -4.28 19.86 -1.49
N GLU A 197 -3.31 20.05 -2.37
CA GLU A 197 -3.64 20.54 -3.71
C GLU A 197 -4.41 19.49 -4.51
N PRO A 198 -5.50 19.87 -5.23
CA PRO A 198 -6.22 18.95 -6.12
C PRO A 198 -5.35 18.37 -7.24
N TRP A 199 -4.20 19.00 -7.53
CA TRP A 199 -3.21 18.50 -8.47
C TRP A 199 -1.95 18.03 -7.74
N ARG A 200 -1.81 16.72 -7.58
CA ARG A 200 -0.75 16.07 -6.78
C ARG A 200 0.67 16.44 -7.23
N LYS A 201 0.88 16.81 -8.51
CA LYS A 201 2.19 17.27 -9.02
C LYS A 201 2.65 18.57 -8.35
N ASP A 202 1.74 19.44 -7.91
CA ASP A 202 2.10 20.70 -7.23
C ASP A 202 2.59 20.45 -5.80
N GLU A 203 1.98 19.50 -5.09
CA GLU A 203 2.47 18.98 -3.80
C GLU A 203 3.91 18.44 -3.95
N PHE A 204 4.18 17.62 -4.98
CA PHE A 204 5.51 17.06 -5.19
C PHE A 204 6.54 18.08 -5.66
N ARG A 205 6.17 19.07 -6.48
CA ARG A 205 7.05 20.20 -6.83
C ARG A 205 7.44 20.99 -5.60
N PHE A 206 6.49 21.24 -4.70
CA PHE A 206 6.73 21.96 -3.45
C PHE A 206 7.65 21.16 -2.52
N ALA A 207 7.38 19.86 -2.32
CA ALA A 207 8.25 18.95 -1.58
C ALA A 207 9.67 18.88 -2.18
N ALA A 208 9.79 18.74 -3.50
CA ALA A 208 11.09 18.72 -4.21
C ALA A 208 11.88 20.01 -3.96
N LYS A 209 11.22 21.17 -4.03
CA LYS A 209 11.81 22.48 -3.73
C LYS A 209 12.30 22.58 -2.28
N LEU A 210 11.52 22.12 -1.29
CA LEU A 210 11.96 22.09 0.11
C LEU A 210 13.15 21.14 0.33
N LEU A 211 13.20 20.04 -0.41
CA LEU A 211 14.30 19.06 -0.37
C LEU A 211 15.55 19.51 -1.16
N GLY A 212 15.50 20.64 -1.86
CA GLY A 212 16.59 21.15 -2.69
C GLY A 212 16.78 20.39 -4.02
N TYR A 213 15.80 19.60 -4.45
CA TYR A 213 15.79 19.00 -5.78
C TYR A 213 15.35 20.02 -6.84
N GLY A 214 15.91 19.90 -8.05
CA GLY A 214 15.51 20.72 -9.21
C GLY A 214 14.16 20.29 -9.79
N GLU A 215 13.66 21.05 -10.76
CA GLU A 215 12.34 20.83 -11.41
C GLU A 215 12.21 19.46 -12.12
N ASP A 216 13.34 18.83 -12.46
CA ASP A 216 13.44 17.52 -13.12
C ASP A 216 13.13 16.30 -12.21
N PHE A 217 12.46 16.52 -11.07
CA PHE A 217 12.21 15.51 -10.02
C PHE A 217 11.09 14.50 -10.40
N ARG A 218 11.30 13.79 -11.51
CA ARG A 218 10.38 12.80 -12.11
C ARG A 218 10.01 11.62 -11.22
N TYR A 219 10.74 11.40 -10.12
CA TYR A 219 10.43 10.35 -9.14
C TYR A 219 9.58 10.84 -7.96
N GLY A 220 9.20 12.12 -7.93
CA GLY A 220 8.37 12.82 -6.94
C GLY A 220 7.60 11.95 -5.96
N GLU A 221 6.49 11.41 -6.44
CA GLU A 221 5.51 10.63 -5.68
C GLU A 221 6.12 9.44 -4.95
N ARG A 222 6.68 8.49 -5.73
CA ARG A 222 7.28 7.27 -5.20
C ARG A 222 8.48 7.58 -4.31
N LEU A 223 9.27 8.62 -4.61
CA LEU A 223 10.46 8.96 -3.82
C LEU A 223 10.09 9.58 -2.47
N VAL A 224 9.10 10.48 -2.44
CA VAL A 224 8.57 11.07 -1.22
C VAL A 224 8.02 9.97 -0.32
N GLU A 225 7.11 9.13 -0.80
CA GLU A 225 6.49 8.07 0.00
C GLU A 225 7.50 6.99 0.42
N ARG A 226 8.38 6.55 -0.50
CA ARG A 226 9.42 5.55 -0.20
C ARG A 226 10.43 6.07 0.82
N HIS A 227 10.97 7.28 0.69
CA HIS A 227 11.91 7.81 1.68
C HIS A 227 11.23 8.07 3.02
N SER A 228 10.02 8.61 3.02
CA SER A 228 9.20 8.77 4.23
C SER A 228 9.02 7.49 5.07
N HIS A 229 8.88 6.34 4.41
CA HIS A 229 8.73 5.05 5.10
C HIS A 229 10.05 4.30 5.34
N GLU A 230 11.01 4.38 4.41
CA GLU A 230 12.18 3.49 4.36
C GLU A 230 13.52 4.18 4.63
N SER A 231 13.60 5.50 4.41
CA SER A 231 14.80 6.31 4.69
C SER A 231 14.41 7.72 5.15
N PRO A 232 13.76 7.87 6.33
CA PRO A 232 13.31 9.16 6.85
C PRO A 232 14.42 10.21 6.93
N ASP A 233 15.67 9.79 7.10
CA ASP A 233 16.88 10.61 7.02
C ASP A 233 17.06 11.36 5.69
N ARG A 234 16.44 10.90 4.60
CA ARG A 234 16.47 11.54 3.28
C ARG A 234 15.29 12.46 3.03
N ALA A 235 14.20 12.30 3.77
CA ALA A 235 13.03 13.15 3.69
C ALA A 235 13.11 14.31 4.71
N PHE A 236 13.32 13.99 5.98
CA PHE A 236 13.31 14.96 7.07
C PHE A 236 14.66 15.65 7.26
N ILE A 237 15.12 16.32 6.21
CA ILE A 237 16.44 16.97 6.17
C ILE A 237 16.45 18.39 6.77
N SER A 238 15.28 19.01 6.94
CA SER A 238 15.14 20.36 7.50
C SER A 238 13.83 20.52 8.30
N PRO A 239 13.73 21.53 9.19
CA PRO A 239 12.50 21.84 9.92
C PRO A 239 11.31 22.10 9.00
N GLU A 240 11.51 22.81 7.89
CA GLU A 240 10.46 23.18 6.94
C GLU A 240 9.85 21.95 6.27
N VAL A 241 10.67 20.97 5.88
CA VAL A 241 10.17 19.69 5.35
C VAL A 241 9.36 18.95 6.42
N CYS A 242 9.85 18.90 7.67
CA CYS A 242 9.11 18.25 8.75
C CYS A 242 7.75 18.91 8.97
N LYS A 243 7.71 20.24 9.07
CA LYS A 243 6.47 21.02 9.21
C LYS A 243 5.50 20.79 8.05
N PHE A 244 5.98 20.70 6.82
CA PHE A 244 5.15 20.36 5.65
C PHE A 244 4.43 19.00 5.80
N PHE A 245 5.12 17.94 6.25
CA PHE A 245 4.46 16.65 6.52
C PHE A 245 3.53 16.69 7.74
N ILE A 246 3.86 17.47 8.78
CA ILE A 246 2.95 17.70 9.93
C ILE A 246 1.72 18.53 9.52
N CYS A 247 1.79 19.28 8.42
CA CYS A 247 0.66 20.00 7.84
C CYS A 247 -0.09 19.19 6.79
N ASP A 248 -0.06 17.86 6.82
CA ASP A 248 -0.72 16.96 5.85
C ASP A 248 -0.29 17.16 4.40
N ARG A 249 0.90 17.74 4.16
CA ARG A 249 1.43 18.09 2.83
C ARG A 249 0.68 19.24 2.14
N ARG A 250 0.02 20.10 2.94
CA ARG A 250 -0.60 21.35 2.46
C ARG A 250 0.46 22.30 1.86
N VAL A 251 0.21 22.78 0.65
CA VAL A 251 1.07 23.78 -0.02
C VAL A 251 0.62 25.20 0.40
N PRO A 252 1.53 26.09 0.83
CA PRO A 252 1.19 27.46 1.18
C PRO A 252 0.72 28.30 -0.02
N LYS A 253 -0.24 29.20 0.19
CA LYS A 253 -0.86 30.03 -0.86
C LYS A 253 -0.63 31.52 -0.61
N GLY A 254 -0.31 32.26 -1.66
CA GLY A 254 -0.07 33.71 -1.57
C GLY A 254 1.15 34.05 -0.73
N GLU A 255 0.96 34.84 0.33
CA GLU A 255 2.01 35.22 1.28
C GLU A 255 2.19 34.23 2.45
N THR A 256 1.28 33.26 2.60
CA THR A 256 1.36 32.21 3.64
C THR A 256 2.63 31.36 3.47
N THR A 257 3.28 31.04 4.58
CA THR A 257 4.46 30.17 4.65
C THR A 257 4.13 28.78 5.23
N VAL A 258 5.10 27.87 5.22
CA VAL A 258 4.96 26.57 5.91
C VAL A 258 4.86 26.74 7.43
N ASP A 259 5.55 27.75 7.98
CA ASP A 259 5.49 28.05 9.42
C ASP A 259 4.11 28.55 9.84
N ASP A 260 3.42 29.34 9.01
CA ASP A 260 2.04 29.77 9.26
C ASP A 260 1.06 28.58 9.25
N LEU A 261 1.19 27.68 8.28
CA LEU A 261 0.38 26.45 8.21
C LEU A 261 0.60 25.55 9.43
N TYR A 262 1.84 25.52 9.95
CA TYR A 262 2.23 24.74 11.12
C TYR A 262 1.74 25.36 12.43
N ALA A 263 1.83 26.68 12.57
CA ALA A 263 1.25 27.39 13.72
C ALA A 263 -0.27 27.17 13.78
N GLU A 264 -0.96 27.24 12.64
CA GLU A 264 -2.38 26.93 12.54
C GLU A 264 -2.69 25.45 12.83
N GLN A 265 -1.86 24.52 12.35
CA GLN A 265 -1.99 23.09 12.68
C GLN A 265 -1.92 22.84 14.19
N LEU A 266 -0.94 23.41 14.87
CA LEU A 266 -0.78 23.29 16.33
C LEU A 266 -1.95 23.92 17.09
N ARG A 267 -2.48 25.04 16.59
CA ARG A 267 -3.65 25.70 17.17
C ARG A 267 -4.90 24.81 17.10
N LEU A 268 -5.21 24.28 15.91
CA LEU A 268 -6.35 23.38 15.70
C LEU A 268 -6.25 22.09 16.54
N GLU A 269 -5.04 21.53 16.68
CA GLU A 269 -4.77 20.38 17.55
C GLU A 269 -4.98 20.72 19.04
N ALA A 270 -4.50 21.87 19.51
CA ALA A 270 -4.63 22.29 20.90
C ALA A 270 -6.08 22.64 21.28
N GLU A 271 -6.87 23.15 20.34
CA GLU A 271 -8.29 23.46 20.52
C GLU A 271 -9.21 22.23 20.33
N ASN A 272 -8.67 21.10 19.86
CA ASN A 272 -9.43 19.90 19.47
C ASN A 272 -10.55 20.22 18.45
N ASP A 273 -10.19 21.05 17.46
CA ASP A 273 -11.11 21.61 16.48
C ASP A 273 -11.83 20.51 15.64
N PRO A 274 -13.13 20.66 15.31
CA PRO A 274 -13.85 19.69 14.49
C PRO A 274 -13.17 19.35 13.16
N LEU A 275 -12.54 20.33 12.49
CA LEU A 275 -11.81 20.12 11.24
C LEU A 275 -10.58 19.24 11.45
N GLU A 276 -9.84 19.42 12.54
CA GLU A 276 -8.66 18.60 12.83
C GLU A 276 -9.06 17.19 13.28
N ARG A 277 -10.16 17.04 14.02
CA ARG A 277 -10.74 15.74 14.34
C ARG A 277 -11.18 14.99 13.08
N ALA A 278 -11.83 15.68 12.15
CA ALA A 278 -12.22 15.13 10.85
C ALA A 278 -10.99 14.71 10.02
N ARG A 279 -9.94 15.55 9.99
CA ARG A 279 -8.67 15.19 9.34
C ARG A 279 -8.01 13.96 9.95
N GLU A 280 -7.88 13.90 11.27
CA GLU A 280 -7.29 12.74 11.94
C GLU A 280 -8.08 11.45 11.68
N ALA A 281 -9.41 11.53 11.60
CA ALA A 281 -10.28 10.40 11.29
C ALA A 281 -10.08 9.83 9.87
N VAL A 282 -9.68 10.66 8.89
CA VAL A 282 -9.48 10.23 7.48
C VAL A 282 -8.01 10.09 7.07
N ARG A 283 -7.07 10.32 7.99
CA ARG A 283 -5.64 10.11 7.71
C ARG A 283 -5.37 8.62 7.56
N THR A 284 -4.81 8.27 6.41
CA THR A 284 -4.24 6.94 6.18
C THR A 284 -3.17 6.63 7.23
N GLU A 285 -2.94 5.35 7.52
CA GLU A 285 -1.86 4.93 8.42
C GLU A 285 -0.47 5.41 7.95
N SER A 286 -0.29 5.55 6.63
CA SER A 286 0.91 6.15 6.06
C SER A 286 1.09 7.62 6.47
N ASP A 287 0.02 8.41 6.43
CA ASP A 287 0.02 9.81 6.86
C ASP A 287 0.25 9.95 8.38
N LYS A 288 -0.34 9.09 9.21
CA LYS A 288 -0.12 9.07 10.67
C LYS A 288 1.35 8.77 11.02
N ILE A 289 1.94 7.75 10.38
CA ILE A 289 3.37 7.43 10.51
C ILE A 289 4.25 8.63 10.11
N LEU A 290 3.88 9.29 9.02
CA LEU A 290 4.59 10.44 8.49
C LEU A 290 4.62 11.62 9.45
N ARG A 291 3.45 12.06 9.93
CA ARG A 291 3.31 13.14 10.93
C ARG A 291 4.09 12.82 12.20
N HIS A 292 4.01 11.58 12.68
CA HIS A 292 4.73 11.16 13.88
C HIS A 292 6.26 11.26 13.71
N ARG A 293 6.81 10.70 12.63
CA ARG A 293 8.26 10.78 12.35
C ARG A 293 8.71 12.21 12.12
N ALA A 294 7.94 13.00 11.38
CA ALA A 294 8.22 14.41 11.15
C ALA A 294 8.30 15.21 12.45
N ARG A 295 7.40 14.98 13.43
CA ARG A 295 7.47 15.61 14.76
C ARG A 295 8.75 15.22 15.53
N LEU A 296 9.14 13.94 15.50
CA LEU A 296 10.37 13.47 16.16
C LEU A 296 11.64 14.09 15.54
N PHE A 297 11.70 14.16 14.21
CA PHE A 297 12.81 14.83 13.51
C PHE A 297 12.82 16.33 13.78
N LEU A 298 11.66 17.00 13.73
CA LEU A 298 11.56 18.44 13.98
C LEU A 298 12.15 18.81 15.35
N ALA A 299 11.76 18.09 16.40
CA ALA A 299 12.30 18.30 17.74
C ALA A 299 13.82 18.11 17.82
N GLU A 300 14.39 17.08 17.18
CA GLU A 300 15.83 16.83 17.15
C GLU A 300 16.60 17.86 16.31
N LEU A 301 16.01 18.34 15.21
CA LEU A 301 16.57 19.37 14.32
C LEU A 301 16.57 20.75 15.01
N GLU A 302 15.46 21.14 15.64
CA GLU A 302 15.32 22.39 16.38
C GLU A 302 16.25 22.40 17.61
N ALA A 303 16.26 21.32 18.40
CA ALA A 303 17.18 21.21 19.54
C ALA A 303 18.67 21.23 19.13
N ALA A 304 19.02 20.69 17.96
CA ALA A 304 20.39 20.82 17.43
C ALA A 304 20.71 22.26 17.02
N ALA A 305 19.77 22.97 16.39
CA ALA A 305 19.93 24.38 16.06
C ALA A 305 20.09 25.26 17.32
N GLU A 306 19.33 25.01 18.38
CA GLU A 306 19.47 25.66 19.70
C GLU A 306 20.87 25.46 20.31
N ARG A 307 21.47 24.28 20.13
CA ARG A 307 22.84 23.98 20.56
C ARG A 307 23.92 24.56 19.64
N GLY A 308 23.55 25.17 18.51
CA GLY A 308 24.49 25.62 17.47
C GLY A 308 25.16 24.48 16.71
N GLU A 309 24.59 23.28 16.76
CA GLU A 309 25.10 22.08 16.10
C GLU A 309 24.52 21.95 14.69
N LYS A 310 25.36 21.55 13.72
CA LYS A 310 24.84 21.11 12.42
C LYS A 310 24.22 19.72 12.58
N ALA A 311 22.89 19.68 12.64
CA ALA A 311 22.14 18.44 12.63
C ALA A 311 22.49 17.55 11.43
N LYS A 312 22.48 16.23 11.66
CA LYS A 312 22.70 15.21 10.63
C LYS A 312 21.51 14.26 10.63
N PRO A 313 20.60 14.35 9.65
CA PRO A 313 19.38 13.53 9.58
C PRO A 313 19.63 12.02 9.71
N ALA A 314 20.73 11.50 9.15
CA ALA A 314 21.12 10.10 9.31
C ALA A 314 21.43 9.72 10.77
N GLU A 315 22.17 10.55 11.51
CA GLU A 315 22.48 10.29 12.93
C GLU A 315 21.23 10.45 13.82
N ILE A 316 20.29 11.34 13.44
CA ILE A 316 18.96 11.45 14.07
C ILE A 316 18.18 10.16 13.83
N TRP A 317 18.12 9.67 12.58
CA TRP A 317 17.41 8.44 12.25
C TRP A 317 17.98 7.21 12.96
N GLU A 318 19.30 7.08 13.07
CA GLU A 318 19.92 5.98 13.83
C GLU A 318 19.51 5.97 15.31
N ARG A 319 19.16 7.12 15.90
CA ARG A 319 18.59 7.21 17.26
C ARG A 319 17.10 6.90 17.32
N LEU A 320 16.33 7.43 16.37
CA LEU A 320 14.86 7.38 16.36
C LEU A 320 14.28 6.09 15.78
N LYS A 321 15.02 5.39 14.91
CA LYS A 321 14.47 4.23 14.18
C LYS A 321 14.08 3.11 15.15
N PRO A 322 12.92 2.44 14.92
CA PRO A 322 12.57 1.23 15.64
C PRO A 322 13.72 0.23 15.62
N LYS A 323 14.15 -0.25 16.80
CA LYS A 323 15.21 -1.24 16.90
C LYS A 323 14.69 -2.58 16.39
N ARG A 324 15.47 -3.28 15.57
CA ARG A 324 15.13 -4.65 15.13
C ARG A 324 14.77 -5.53 16.34
N PRO A 325 13.65 -6.28 16.30
CA PRO A 325 13.30 -7.23 17.35
C PRO A 325 14.44 -8.23 17.59
N ARG A 326 14.67 -8.59 18.86
CA ARG A 326 15.80 -9.45 19.26
C ARG A 326 15.81 -10.79 18.52
N TRP A 327 14.62 -11.36 18.28
CA TRP A 327 14.50 -12.64 17.57
C TRP A 327 14.93 -12.53 16.09
N ILE A 328 14.56 -11.45 15.39
CA ILE A 328 15.02 -11.21 14.01
C ILE A 328 16.54 -10.97 13.99
N GLN A 329 17.07 -10.22 14.97
CA GLN A 329 18.52 -10.02 15.08
C GLN A 329 19.25 -11.36 15.24
N ALA A 330 18.78 -12.25 16.13
CA ALA A 330 19.38 -13.56 16.37
C ALA A 330 19.31 -14.50 15.12
N LEU A 331 18.22 -14.44 14.36
CA LEU A 331 18.10 -15.17 13.09
C LEU A 331 19.07 -14.65 12.02
N VAL A 332 19.21 -13.33 11.91
CA VAL A 332 20.09 -12.68 10.90
C VAL A 332 21.57 -12.82 11.25
N GLU A 333 21.93 -12.81 12.53
CA GLU A 333 23.32 -13.03 12.97
C GLU A 333 23.80 -14.47 12.71
N THR A 334 22.91 -15.45 12.84
CA THR A 334 23.25 -16.87 12.65
C THR A 334 22.93 -17.40 11.26
N TRP A 335 22.10 -16.70 10.48
CA TRP A 335 21.45 -17.18 9.24
C TRP A 335 20.76 -18.55 9.42
N THR A 336 20.25 -18.82 10.62
CA THR A 336 19.60 -20.09 10.94
C THR A 336 18.22 -20.16 10.28
N GLY A 337 17.99 -21.21 9.49
CA GLY A 337 16.70 -21.50 8.91
C GLY A 337 15.61 -21.69 9.97
N PHE A 338 14.49 -21.01 9.80
CA PHE A 338 13.37 -21.00 10.74
C PHE A 338 12.03 -21.22 10.05
N GLY A 339 11.05 -21.72 10.81
CA GLY A 339 9.69 -21.86 10.31
C GLY A 339 8.93 -23.00 10.99
N PHE A 340 8.13 -23.69 10.19
CA PHE A 340 7.14 -24.66 10.66
C PHE A 340 7.21 -25.97 9.86
N VAL A 341 6.71 -27.03 10.49
CA VAL A 341 6.36 -28.27 9.79
C VAL A 341 4.96 -28.10 9.20
N PHE A 342 4.80 -28.37 7.92
CA PHE A 342 3.57 -28.20 7.17
C PHE A 342 3.01 -29.54 6.69
N TYR A 343 1.69 -29.70 6.81
CA TYR A 343 0.92 -30.78 6.24
C TYR A 343 -0.03 -30.22 5.19
N LYS A 344 -0.24 -30.97 4.10
CA LYS A 344 -1.40 -30.81 3.21
C LYS A 344 -2.39 -31.91 3.62
N SER A 345 -3.61 -31.56 4.02
CA SER A 345 -4.59 -32.60 4.34
C SER A 345 -4.91 -33.42 3.09
N LYS A 346 -5.37 -34.66 3.28
CA LYS A 346 -5.88 -35.51 2.20
C LYS A 346 -7.00 -34.80 1.42
N GLU A 347 -7.85 -34.06 2.13
CA GLU A 347 -8.98 -33.31 1.60
C GLU A 347 -8.53 -32.10 0.77
N ALA A 348 -7.49 -31.38 1.21
CA ALA A 348 -6.85 -30.34 0.41
C ALA A 348 -6.17 -30.91 -0.84
N ARG A 349 -5.45 -32.04 -0.73
CA ARG A 349 -4.83 -32.74 -1.88
C ARG A 349 -5.85 -33.23 -2.90
N ALA A 350 -7.10 -33.49 -2.50
CA ALA A 350 -8.19 -33.85 -3.41
C ALA A 350 -8.67 -32.70 -4.31
N ARG A 351 -8.20 -31.45 -4.08
CA ARG A 351 -8.49 -30.25 -4.88
C ARG A 351 -7.19 -29.70 -5.51
N PRO A 352 -6.48 -30.47 -6.36
CA PRO A 352 -5.09 -30.20 -6.73
C PRO A 352 -4.89 -28.89 -7.49
N ASP A 353 -5.81 -28.51 -8.38
CA ASP A 353 -5.69 -27.27 -9.17
C ASP A 353 -5.88 -26.02 -8.27
N ALA A 354 -6.89 -26.05 -7.40
CA ALA A 354 -7.15 -24.98 -6.44
C ALA A 354 -6.03 -24.86 -5.40
N LEU A 355 -5.52 -25.99 -4.88
CA LEU A 355 -4.36 -26.02 -3.98
C LEU A 355 -3.09 -25.51 -4.70
N GLY A 356 -2.90 -25.86 -5.97
CA GLY A 356 -1.79 -25.36 -6.79
C GLY A 356 -1.84 -23.84 -6.97
N ARG A 357 -3.02 -23.28 -7.27
CA ARG A 357 -3.27 -21.84 -7.33
C ARG A 357 -3.06 -21.15 -5.99
N TRP A 358 -3.57 -21.73 -4.91
CA TRP A 358 -3.35 -21.26 -3.54
C TRP A 358 -1.85 -21.16 -3.21
N MET A 359 -1.05 -22.18 -3.55
CA MET A 359 0.41 -22.13 -3.36
C MET A 359 1.09 -21.03 -4.18
N ARG A 360 0.68 -20.80 -5.45
CA ARG A 360 1.25 -19.75 -6.31
C ARG A 360 1.06 -18.33 -5.76
N ILE A 361 0.10 -18.11 -4.87
CA ILE A 361 -0.11 -16.78 -4.25
C ILE A 361 1.09 -16.41 -3.35
N PHE A 362 1.76 -17.40 -2.77
CA PHE A 362 2.85 -17.22 -1.82
C PHE A 362 4.24 -17.50 -2.40
N ASN A 363 4.29 -18.21 -3.54
CA ASN A 363 5.53 -18.64 -4.18
C ASN A 363 5.69 -17.91 -5.53
N ASP A 364 6.54 -16.88 -5.56
CA ASP A 364 6.87 -16.09 -6.78
C ASP A 364 7.72 -16.83 -7.82
N MET A 365 7.83 -18.15 -7.71
CA MET A 365 8.64 -19.02 -8.53
C MET A 365 7.84 -20.29 -8.81
N GLU A 366 8.12 -20.97 -9.92
CA GLU A 366 7.51 -22.27 -10.29
C GLU A 366 7.73 -23.41 -9.26
N ARG A 367 8.46 -23.15 -8.17
CA ARG A 367 8.67 -24.06 -7.05
C ARG A 367 7.47 -24.03 -6.11
N THR A 368 6.63 -25.06 -6.20
CA THR A 368 5.35 -25.19 -5.47
C THR A 368 5.48 -25.51 -3.97
N ASP A 369 6.71 -25.54 -3.44
CA ASP A 369 7.03 -25.98 -2.08
C ASP A 369 7.75 -24.93 -1.21
N ASN A 370 8.22 -23.80 -1.76
CA ASN A 370 9.01 -22.83 -0.99
C ASN A 370 8.21 -21.61 -0.50
N PHE A 371 7.75 -21.64 0.76
CA PHE A 371 7.12 -20.50 1.45
C PHE A 371 8.03 -19.26 1.61
N GLY A 372 9.33 -19.35 1.31
CA GLY A 372 10.27 -18.22 1.25
C GLY A 372 10.17 -17.35 -0.01
N GLY A 373 9.00 -17.29 -0.66
CA GLY A 373 8.74 -16.42 -1.81
C GLY A 373 8.93 -14.93 -1.51
N TYR A 374 9.06 -14.12 -2.56
CA TYR A 374 9.18 -12.66 -2.47
C TYR A 374 7.96 -12.02 -1.77
N ARG A 375 6.76 -12.58 -1.95
CA ARG A 375 5.47 -12.12 -1.38
C ARG A 375 5.32 -12.29 0.12
N THR A 376 5.56 -13.48 0.66
CA THR A 376 5.59 -13.71 2.13
C THR A 376 6.56 -12.76 2.82
N CYS A 377 7.56 -12.28 2.09
CA CYS A 377 8.60 -11.38 2.58
C CYS A 377 8.24 -9.89 2.40
N PHE A 378 7.45 -9.55 1.39
CA PHE A 378 6.79 -8.24 1.27
C PHE A 378 5.78 -8.03 2.40
N ASP A 379 5.01 -9.05 2.75
CA ASP A 379 4.10 -8.99 3.89
C ASP A 379 4.85 -8.99 5.23
N GLY A 380 5.95 -9.75 5.35
CA GLY A 380 6.89 -9.64 6.49
C GLY A 380 7.43 -8.22 6.70
N ARG A 381 7.77 -7.50 5.61
CA ARG A 381 8.21 -6.09 5.63
C ARG A 381 7.11 -5.13 6.14
N LYS A 382 5.84 -5.44 5.87
CA LYS A 382 4.70 -4.68 6.41
C LYS A 382 4.43 -5.02 7.87
N ALA A 383 4.57 -6.29 8.25
CA ALA A 383 4.24 -6.81 9.58
C ALA A 383 5.27 -6.48 10.67
N VAL A 384 6.57 -6.42 10.40
CA VAL A 384 7.59 -6.22 11.47
C VAL A 384 8.81 -5.44 10.98
N THR A 385 9.42 -4.63 11.87
CA THR A 385 10.67 -3.90 11.60
C THR A 385 11.75 -4.87 11.13
N ASP A 386 12.40 -4.54 10.00
CA ASP A 386 13.37 -5.40 9.31
C ASP A 386 12.85 -6.80 8.89
N GLY A 387 11.53 -7.02 8.87
CA GLY A 387 10.92 -8.28 8.46
C GLY A 387 11.26 -8.74 7.03
N PHE A 388 11.73 -7.84 6.17
CA PHE A 388 12.24 -8.18 4.84
C PHE A 388 13.49 -9.09 4.89
N LEU A 389 14.24 -9.10 6.00
CA LEU A 389 15.41 -9.96 6.18
C LEU A 389 15.03 -11.43 6.41
N LEU A 390 13.81 -11.68 6.91
CA LEU A 390 13.30 -13.02 7.19
C LEU A 390 13.30 -13.90 5.93
N LYS A 391 13.18 -13.32 4.74
CA LYS A 391 13.21 -14.01 3.44
C LYS A 391 14.41 -14.92 3.22
N HIS A 392 15.53 -14.60 3.85
CA HIS A 392 16.78 -15.34 3.72
C HIS A 392 16.89 -16.50 4.71
N CYS A 393 15.98 -16.56 5.69
CA CYS A 393 15.97 -17.55 6.77
C CYS A 393 14.65 -18.33 6.86
N ILE A 394 13.55 -17.90 6.22
CA ILE A 394 12.30 -18.66 6.15
C ILE A 394 12.52 -19.96 5.39
N ASP A 395 12.07 -21.06 5.99
CA ASP A 395 12.10 -22.40 5.44
C ASP A 395 10.83 -23.17 5.86
N ALA A 396 10.50 -24.24 5.15
CA ALA A 396 9.32 -25.07 5.39
C ALA A 396 9.68 -26.56 5.32
N VAL A 397 9.18 -27.37 6.26
CA VAL A 397 9.31 -28.83 6.21
C VAL A 397 7.95 -29.39 5.84
N TRP A 398 7.78 -29.75 4.56
CA TRP A 398 6.57 -30.41 4.08
C TRP A 398 6.57 -31.90 4.43
N ILE A 399 5.43 -32.34 4.96
CA ILE A 399 5.15 -33.74 5.22
C ILE A 399 4.25 -34.27 4.10
N GLU A 400 4.77 -35.23 3.34
CA GLU A 400 4.04 -35.77 2.18
C GLU A 400 3.08 -36.93 2.52
N ASP A 401 3.05 -37.38 3.78
CA ASP A 401 2.09 -38.35 4.30
C ASP A 401 0.62 -37.89 4.11
N GLU A 402 -0.26 -38.81 3.70
CA GLU A 402 -1.69 -38.54 3.43
C GLU A 402 -2.56 -38.63 4.70
N LEU A 403 -2.43 -37.62 5.57
CA LEU A 403 -3.24 -37.52 6.78
C LEU A 403 -4.53 -36.71 6.53
N SER A 404 -5.64 -37.16 7.10
CA SER A 404 -6.96 -36.53 6.96
C SER A 404 -7.17 -35.44 8.01
N GLU A 405 -7.77 -34.31 7.62
CA GLU A 405 -8.19 -33.26 8.56
C GLU A 405 -9.37 -33.67 9.45
N ALA A 406 -10.07 -34.77 9.10
CA ALA A 406 -11.08 -35.40 9.94
C ALA A 406 -10.48 -36.24 11.09
N ASP A 407 -9.16 -36.47 11.10
CA ASP A 407 -8.42 -37.02 12.25
C ASP A 407 -7.27 -36.09 12.72
N PRO A 408 -7.61 -35.01 13.43
CA PRO A 408 -6.63 -34.14 14.12
C PRO A 408 -5.68 -34.88 15.06
N SER A 409 -6.08 -36.03 15.62
CA SER A 409 -5.27 -36.79 16.57
C SER A 409 -4.11 -37.49 15.87
N SER A 410 -4.36 -38.11 14.71
CA SER A 410 -3.29 -38.68 13.88
C SER A 410 -2.29 -37.62 13.41
N LEU A 411 -2.75 -36.42 13.01
CA LEU A 411 -1.88 -35.28 12.68
C LEU A 411 -0.94 -34.90 13.84
N ARG A 412 -1.49 -34.73 15.06
CA ARG A 412 -0.71 -34.43 16.26
C ARG A 412 0.26 -35.55 16.61
N SER A 413 -0.17 -36.80 16.57
CA SER A 413 0.65 -37.98 16.89
C SER A 413 1.82 -38.15 15.91
N HIS A 414 1.58 -37.94 14.60
CA HIS A 414 2.63 -37.99 13.59
C HIS A 414 3.63 -36.83 13.71
N PHE A 415 3.18 -35.62 14.06
CA PHE A 415 4.10 -34.54 14.37
C PHE A 415 4.92 -34.84 15.65
N LYS A 416 4.26 -35.29 16.73
CA LYS A 416 4.92 -35.66 18.00
C LYS A 416 6.02 -36.71 17.82
N SER A 417 5.84 -37.70 16.93
CA SER A 417 6.87 -38.73 16.69
C SER A 417 8.10 -38.22 15.92
N ARG A 418 7.98 -37.10 15.19
CA ARG A 418 9.06 -36.52 14.36
C ARG A 418 9.64 -35.22 14.90
N ARG A 419 8.99 -34.56 15.87
CA ARG A 419 9.41 -33.22 16.33
C ARG A 419 10.83 -33.16 16.87
N GLU A 420 11.31 -34.22 17.52
CA GLU A 420 12.68 -34.26 18.09
C GLU A 420 13.73 -34.38 16.98
N GLU A 421 13.48 -35.21 15.96
CA GLU A 421 14.32 -35.31 14.75
C GLU A 421 14.40 -33.96 14.04
N ILE A 422 13.26 -33.32 13.83
CA ILE A 422 13.15 -32.01 13.15
C ILE A 422 13.84 -30.92 13.97
N SER A 423 13.64 -30.87 15.29
CA SER A 423 14.30 -29.89 16.17
C SER A 423 15.82 -30.07 16.21
N SER A 424 16.30 -31.32 16.14
CA SER A 424 17.74 -31.62 16.13
C SER A 424 18.44 -31.26 14.81
N THR A 425 17.70 -31.32 13.69
CA THR A 425 18.21 -31.04 12.34
C THR A 425 17.98 -29.60 11.90
N LYS A 426 16.91 -28.96 12.39
CA LYS A 426 16.53 -27.57 12.10
C LYS A 426 16.15 -26.84 13.41
N PRO A 427 17.12 -26.33 14.18
CA PRO A 427 16.86 -25.76 15.51
C PRO A 427 16.04 -24.46 15.51
N GLY A 428 15.84 -23.81 14.36
CA GLY A 428 14.92 -22.68 14.20
C GLY A 428 13.47 -23.08 13.90
N PHE A 429 13.12 -24.37 13.90
CA PHE A 429 11.75 -24.82 13.65
C PHE A 429 10.98 -25.00 14.95
N LEU A 430 9.71 -24.59 14.97
CA LEU A 430 8.90 -24.70 16.20
C LEU A 430 8.50 -26.15 16.47
N SER A 431 8.93 -26.66 17.62
CA SER A 431 8.53 -27.97 18.15
C SER A 431 7.16 -27.96 18.86
N ASN A 432 6.63 -26.77 19.16
CA ASN A 432 5.39 -26.54 19.89
C ASN A 432 4.20 -26.13 19.00
N THR A 433 4.39 -26.14 17.68
CA THR A 433 3.40 -25.66 16.69
C THR A 433 3.68 -26.32 15.35
N PHE A 434 2.66 -26.86 14.69
CA PHE A 434 2.74 -27.25 13.28
C PHE A 434 1.56 -26.68 12.49
N VAL A 435 1.68 -26.64 11.17
CA VAL A 435 0.71 -26.00 10.28
C VAL A 435 0.07 -27.04 9.38
N VAL A 436 -1.23 -26.91 9.16
CA VAL A 436 -1.99 -27.75 8.22
C VAL A 436 -2.74 -26.85 7.24
N VAL A 437 -2.54 -27.12 5.95
CA VAL A 437 -3.38 -26.61 4.87
C VAL A 437 -4.52 -27.61 4.70
N THR A 438 -5.71 -27.22 5.17
CA THR A 438 -6.95 -27.99 5.10
C THR A 438 -7.76 -27.62 3.86
N SER A 439 -8.86 -28.35 3.59
CA SER A 439 -9.74 -28.03 2.48
C SER A 439 -10.36 -26.62 2.59
N ASP A 440 -10.65 -26.14 3.81
CA ASP A 440 -11.20 -24.80 4.06
C ASP A 440 -10.15 -23.67 4.00
N CYS A 441 -8.85 -23.97 3.98
CA CYS A 441 -7.81 -22.98 3.69
C CYS A 441 -7.78 -22.55 2.22
N VAL A 442 -8.31 -23.38 1.31
CA VAL A 442 -8.29 -23.17 -0.15
C VAL A 442 -9.67 -22.67 -0.59
N PRO A 443 -9.84 -21.40 -0.97
CA PRO A 443 -11.15 -20.87 -1.39
C PRO A 443 -11.75 -21.63 -2.59
N SER A 444 -13.08 -21.65 -2.70
CA SER A 444 -13.81 -22.30 -3.81
C SER A 444 -13.53 -21.64 -5.16
N GLU A 445 -13.27 -20.34 -5.12
CA GLU A 445 -13.08 -19.46 -6.27
C GLU A 445 -11.83 -19.91 -7.07
N LEU A 446 -10.81 -20.41 -6.36
CA LEU A 446 -9.57 -20.94 -6.95
C LEU A 446 -9.76 -22.27 -7.70
N GLU A 447 -10.92 -22.91 -7.67
CA GLU A 447 -11.20 -24.09 -8.51
C GLU A 447 -11.29 -23.75 -9.99
N HIS A 448 -11.72 -22.54 -10.33
CA HIS A 448 -11.93 -22.12 -11.72
C HIS A 448 -11.08 -20.92 -12.10
N HIS A 449 -10.73 -20.09 -11.13
CA HIS A 449 -10.09 -18.81 -11.37
C HIS A 449 -8.66 -18.77 -10.85
N ASP A 450 -7.77 -18.12 -11.59
CA ASP A 450 -6.43 -17.83 -11.11
C ASP A 450 -6.48 -16.53 -10.27
N PRO A 451 -5.81 -16.48 -9.11
CA PRO A 451 -5.77 -15.28 -8.29
C PRO A 451 -4.93 -14.22 -9.02
N GLN A 452 -5.40 -12.96 -9.09
CA GLN A 452 -4.61 -11.90 -9.75
C GLN A 452 -3.21 -11.77 -9.11
N PRO A 453 -2.13 -11.64 -9.90
CA PRO A 453 -0.81 -11.35 -9.37
C PRO A 453 -0.78 -9.97 -8.70
N ILE A 454 -0.72 -9.95 -7.37
CA ILE A 454 -0.74 -8.71 -6.55
C ILE A 454 0.36 -7.71 -6.97
N ASP A 455 1.48 -8.19 -7.51
CA ASP A 455 2.62 -7.33 -7.93
C ASP A 455 2.49 -6.70 -9.32
N GLU A 456 1.56 -7.12 -10.18
CA GLU A 456 1.37 -6.48 -11.50
C GLU A 456 0.90 -5.03 -11.36
N PHE A 457 0.27 -4.68 -10.24
CA PHE A 457 -0.07 -3.29 -9.88
C PHE A 457 1.15 -2.42 -9.48
N VAL A 458 2.31 -3.02 -9.17
CA VAL A 458 3.45 -2.30 -8.57
C VAL A 458 4.58 -2.05 -9.58
N TYR A 459 4.74 -2.92 -10.58
CA TYR A 459 5.90 -2.95 -11.48
C TYR A 459 5.63 -2.58 -12.96
N SER A 460 4.38 -2.45 -13.42
CA SER A 460 4.09 -2.06 -14.81
C SER A 460 4.32 -0.56 -15.15
N ASP A 461 5.24 0.10 -14.43
CA ASP A 461 5.79 1.42 -14.79
C ASP A 461 7.06 1.30 -15.62
N GLU A 462 7.68 0.11 -15.70
CA GLU A 462 8.63 -0.17 -16.79
C GLU A 462 7.83 -0.24 -18.10
N GLU A 463 8.26 0.55 -19.07
CA GLU A 463 7.56 0.85 -20.32
C GLU A 463 7.03 -0.44 -20.97
N THR A 464 5.70 -0.53 -21.12
CA THR A 464 5.06 -1.66 -21.79
C THR A 464 5.45 -1.68 -23.26
N ASP A 465 6.46 -2.48 -23.58
CA ASP A 465 6.82 -2.77 -24.97
C ASP A 465 5.59 -3.36 -25.68
N GLU A 466 5.25 -2.84 -26.86
CA GLU A 466 3.97 -3.17 -27.52
C GLU A 466 3.90 -4.65 -27.98
N GLU A 467 5.05 -5.34 -28.01
CA GLU A 467 5.13 -6.80 -28.24
C GLU A 467 4.65 -7.63 -27.03
N ASN A 468 4.57 -7.04 -25.83
CA ASN A 468 4.14 -7.71 -24.61
C ASN A 468 3.09 -6.84 -23.88
N PRO A 469 1.83 -6.79 -24.37
CA PRO A 469 0.77 -6.05 -23.69
C PRO A 469 0.64 -6.51 -22.23
N PRO A 470 0.32 -5.61 -21.28
CA PRO A 470 0.17 -5.96 -19.87
C PRO A 470 -0.74 -7.17 -19.76
N ILE A 471 -0.29 -8.19 -19.02
CA ILE A 471 -0.85 -9.56 -19.11
C ILE A 471 -2.36 -9.44 -19.04
N ARG A 472 -3.01 -9.88 -20.13
CA ARG A 472 -4.41 -9.59 -20.38
C ARG A 472 -5.20 -9.86 -19.12
N TRP A 473 -5.94 -8.85 -18.67
CA TRP A 473 -6.92 -8.94 -17.60
C TRP A 473 -7.88 -10.05 -17.97
N SER A 474 -7.57 -11.24 -17.50
CA SER A 474 -8.24 -12.45 -17.93
C SER A 474 -9.58 -12.42 -17.20
N ALA A 475 -10.67 -12.59 -17.93
CA ALA A 475 -12.01 -12.69 -17.35
C ALA A 475 -12.15 -13.91 -16.39
N ASN A 476 -11.10 -14.72 -16.27
CA ASN A 476 -10.99 -15.84 -15.36
C ASN A 476 -10.15 -15.50 -14.11
N ASN A 477 -9.69 -14.27 -13.89
CA ASN A 477 -8.92 -13.92 -12.70
C ASN A 477 -9.82 -13.38 -11.58
N VAL A 478 -9.56 -13.75 -10.32
CA VAL A 478 -10.25 -13.18 -9.14
C VAL A 478 -9.52 -11.92 -8.68
N GLU A 479 -10.23 -10.82 -8.43
CA GLU A 479 -9.64 -9.62 -7.81
C GLU A 479 -9.20 -9.94 -6.37
N PRO A 480 -8.12 -9.32 -5.84
CA PRO A 480 -7.62 -9.64 -4.50
C PRO A 480 -8.66 -9.46 -3.38
N ASP A 481 -9.59 -8.53 -3.55
CA ASP A 481 -10.65 -8.21 -2.58
C ASP A 481 -11.85 -9.18 -2.66
N ASP A 482 -12.01 -9.90 -3.77
CA ASP A 482 -13.01 -10.96 -3.96
C ASP A 482 -12.55 -12.30 -3.34
N VAL A 483 -11.27 -12.46 -2.99
CA VAL A 483 -10.76 -13.67 -2.35
C VAL A 483 -10.84 -13.56 -0.82
N PRO A 484 -11.51 -14.49 -0.12
CA PRO A 484 -11.58 -14.49 1.35
C PRO A 484 -10.19 -14.47 2.01
N THR A 485 -10.10 -13.94 3.24
CA THR A 485 -8.82 -13.83 3.96
C THR A 485 -8.11 -15.17 4.04
N MET A 486 -6.96 -15.27 3.38
CA MET A 486 -6.19 -16.51 3.35
C MET A 486 -5.56 -16.80 4.71
N PHE A 487 -5.91 -17.97 5.25
CA PHE A 487 -5.42 -18.46 6.54
C PHE A 487 -4.88 -19.88 6.40
N VAL A 488 -4.08 -20.28 7.37
CA VAL A 488 -3.69 -21.67 7.63
C VAL A 488 -4.15 -22.08 9.03
N TRP A 489 -4.31 -23.37 9.30
CA TRP A 489 -4.51 -23.83 10.67
C TRP A 489 -3.17 -24.10 11.35
N ALA A 490 -2.87 -23.37 12.41
CA ALA A 490 -1.79 -23.71 13.33
C ALA A 490 -2.32 -24.59 14.45
N TYR A 491 -1.72 -25.77 14.63
CA TYR A 491 -2.11 -26.76 15.61
C TYR A 491 -1.20 -26.72 16.83
N ASP A 492 -1.83 -26.85 18.00
CA ASP A 492 -1.15 -27.24 19.22
C ASP A 492 -0.93 -28.76 19.19
N PRO A 493 0.33 -29.24 19.20
CA PRO A 493 0.62 -30.67 19.17
C PRO A 493 0.32 -31.35 20.50
N ASP A 494 0.41 -30.62 21.61
CA ASP A 494 0.33 -31.16 22.96
C ASP A 494 -1.07 -31.00 23.58
N TRP A 495 -1.99 -30.29 22.91
CA TRP A 495 -3.42 -30.28 23.26
C TRP A 495 -4.07 -31.66 23.13
N GLU A 496 -4.85 -32.01 24.14
CA GLU A 496 -5.68 -33.21 24.20
C GLU A 496 -7.13 -32.79 24.54
N PRO A 497 -8.15 -33.46 23.97
CA PRO A 497 -9.55 -33.14 24.27
C PRO A 497 -9.89 -33.45 25.74
N PRO A 498 -10.78 -32.68 26.39
CA PRO A 498 -11.06 -32.84 27.83
C PRO A 498 -11.74 -34.17 28.18
N SER A 499 -12.32 -34.86 27.19
CA SER A 499 -12.88 -36.20 27.35
C SER A 499 -12.82 -36.98 26.01
N PRO A 500 -12.82 -38.33 26.05
CA PRO A 500 -12.80 -39.14 24.85
C PRO A 500 -14.00 -38.84 23.93
N GLY A 501 -13.73 -38.41 22.70
CA GLY A 501 -14.75 -38.05 21.72
C GLY A 501 -15.23 -36.60 21.76
N ALA A 502 -14.74 -35.76 22.68
CA ALA A 502 -14.95 -34.32 22.60
C ALA A 502 -14.10 -33.72 21.46
N ALA A 503 -14.72 -32.89 20.60
CA ALA A 503 -14.02 -32.18 19.53
C ALA A 503 -13.29 -30.92 20.02
N SER A 504 -13.78 -30.32 21.11
CA SER A 504 -13.30 -29.06 21.69
C SER A 504 -13.33 -29.10 23.21
N ASP A 505 -12.70 -28.09 23.84
CA ASP A 505 -12.86 -27.81 25.26
C ASP A 505 -14.10 -26.95 25.59
N GLU A 506 -14.25 -26.58 26.87
CA GLU A 506 -15.38 -25.82 27.40
C GLU A 506 -15.62 -24.46 26.72
N ASP A 507 -14.56 -23.83 26.18
CA ASP A 507 -14.66 -22.56 25.47
C ASP A 507 -14.97 -22.77 23.97
N GLY A 508 -14.87 -24.01 23.47
CA GLY A 508 -14.92 -24.33 22.04
C GLY A 508 -13.56 -24.35 21.35
N TYR A 509 -12.44 -24.41 22.09
CA TYR A 509 -11.10 -24.51 21.50
C TYR A 509 -10.76 -25.98 21.15
N GLU A 510 -10.34 -26.22 19.90
CA GLU A 510 -10.09 -27.56 19.32
C GLU A 510 -8.60 -27.94 19.28
N GLY A 511 -7.74 -27.26 20.03
CA GLY A 511 -6.29 -27.43 19.93
C GLY A 511 -5.68 -26.88 18.63
N ARG A 512 -6.32 -25.89 18.00
CA ARG A 512 -5.88 -25.24 16.75
C ARG A 512 -6.47 -23.82 16.61
N VAL A 513 -5.81 -22.98 15.81
CA VAL A 513 -6.25 -21.62 15.49
C VAL A 513 -6.04 -21.32 14.00
N LYS A 514 -6.97 -20.57 13.39
CA LYS A 514 -6.77 -19.99 12.05
C LYS A 514 -5.77 -18.84 12.16
N VAL A 515 -4.70 -18.85 11.38
CA VAL A 515 -3.66 -17.81 11.35
C VAL A 515 -3.64 -17.18 9.98
N GLN A 516 -3.78 -15.85 9.89
CA GLN A 516 -3.61 -15.16 8.62
C GLN A 516 -2.19 -15.43 8.10
N ILE A 517 -2.09 -15.93 6.87
CA ILE A 517 -0.83 -16.45 6.34
C ILE A 517 0.28 -15.40 6.28
N ARG A 518 -0.09 -14.12 6.08
CA ARG A 518 0.79 -12.94 6.13
C ARG A 518 1.48 -12.73 7.49
N SER A 519 0.84 -13.13 8.59
CA SER A 519 1.39 -13.03 9.96
C SER A 519 2.16 -14.28 10.41
N LEU A 520 2.11 -15.37 9.64
CA LEU A 520 2.61 -16.70 10.06
C LEU A 520 4.10 -16.70 10.37
N CYS A 521 4.94 -16.27 9.43
CA CYS A 521 6.40 -16.24 9.57
C CYS A 521 6.95 -14.96 10.24
N SER A 522 6.07 -14.09 10.75
CA SER A 522 6.44 -12.86 11.44
C SER A 522 6.03 -12.93 12.92
N TRP A 523 4.96 -12.25 13.33
CA TRP A 523 4.55 -12.17 14.73
C TRP A 523 4.00 -13.47 15.29
N PHE A 524 3.36 -14.32 14.47
CA PHE A 524 2.88 -15.61 14.96
C PHE A 524 4.06 -16.52 15.36
N TYR A 525 5.08 -16.61 14.50
CA TYR A 525 6.32 -17.33 14.79
C TYR A 525 6.99 -16.79 16.07
N SER A 526 7.17 -15.47 16.20
CA SER A 526 7.72 -14.85 17.42
C SER A 526 6.92 -15.18 18.68
N ALA A 527 5.59 -15.03 18.65
CA ALA A 527 4.72 -15.31 19.80
C ALA A 527 4.80 -16.75 20.30
N ARG A 528 4.93 -17.71 19.37
CA ARG A 528 5.06 -19.15 19.66
C ARG A 528 6.48 -19.56 20.04
N MET A 529 7.50 -18.93 19.46
CA MET A 529 8.92 -19.17 19.77
C MET A 529 9.31 -18.64 21.15
N GLU A 530 8.92 -17.41 21.47
CA GLU A 530 9.21 -16.76 22.76
C GLU A 530 8.28 -17.25 23.88
N GLY A 531 7.24 -18.03 23.54
CA GLY A 531 6.30 -18.60 24.50
C GLY A 531 5.38 -17.59 25.19
N ILE A 532 5.30 -16.35 24.67
CA ILE A 532 4.53 -15.24 25.27
C ILE A 532 3.04 -15.58 25.33
N HIS A 533 2.51 -16.23 24.28
CA HIS A 533 1.12 -16.67 24.21
C HIS A 533 1.03 -18.16 23.93
N ASP A 534 0.24 -18.87 24.73
CA ASP A 534 -0.21 -20.21 24.38
C ASP A 534 -1.19 -20.18 23.21
N MET A 535 -1.40 -21.33 22.57
CA MET A 535 -2.23 -21.42 21.37
C MET A 535 -3.71 -21.09 21.67
N LYS A 536 -4.19 -21.38 22.88
CA LYS A 536 -5.55 -21.04 23.33
C LYS A 536 -5.73 -19.52 23.48
N SER A 537 -4.72 -18.79 23.93
CA SER A 537 -4.76 -17.33 24.06
C SER A 537 -4.75 -16.64 22.70
N LEU A 538 -3.97 -17.15 21.75
CA LEU A 538 -4.04 -16.71 20.34
C LEU A 538 -5.42 -17.01 19.73
N TRP A 539 -5.98 -18.19 19.99
CA TRP A 539 -7.35 -18.53 19.56
C TRP A 539 -8.43 -17.62 20.17
N ARG A 540 -8.33 -17.25 21.46
CA ARG A 540 -9.24 -16.28 22.10
C ARG A 540 -9.12 -14.89 21.49
N LYS A 541 -7.90 -14.46 21.10
CA LYS A 541 -7.68 -13.21 20.35
C LYS A 541 -8.30 -13.30 18.95
N ALA A 542 -8.17 -14.43 18.26
CA ALA A 542 -8.77 -14.68 16.95
C ALA A 542 -10.32 -14.56 16.96
N GLN A 543 -10.99 -14.98 18.05
CA GLN A 543 -12.46 -14.88 18.15
C GLN A 543 -13.00 -13.43 18.13
N ARG A 544 -12.14 -12.41 18.23
CA ARG A 544 -12.52 -11.00 18.08
C ARG A 544 -12.58 -10.55 16.62
N HIS A 545 -11.92 -11.29 15.71
CA HIS A 545 -12.02 -11.04 14.28
C HIS A 545 -13.31 -11.64 13.72
N HIS A 546 -13.94 -10.96 12.76
CA HIS A 546 -15.23 -11.38 12.20
C HIS A 546 -15.15 -12.77 11.52
N GLU A 547 -14.04 -13.09 10.87
CA GLU A 547 -13.75 -14.42 10.28
C GLU A 547 -13.15 -15.44 11.28
N LYS A 548 -12.97 -15.06 12.56
CA LYS A 548 -12.30 -15.86 13.59
C LYS A 548 -10.85 -16.26 13.27
N VAL A 549 -10.17 -15.43 12.48
CA VAL A 549 -8.76 -15.58 12.09
C VAL A 549 -7.88 -14.76 13.04
N TRP A 550 -6.76 -15.33 13.47
CA TRP A 550 -5.73 -14.57 14.17
C TRP A 550 -4.94 -13.72 13.17
N VAL A 551 -5.05 -12.41 13.34
CA VAL A 551 -4.32 -11.39 12.60
C VAL A 551 -3.42 -10.65 13.60
N CYS A 552 -2.18 -10.35 13.19
CA CYS A 552 -1.33 -9.41 13.93
C CYS A 552 -0.85 -8.31 13.00
N GLU A 553 -1.56 -7.20 13.07
CA GLU A 553 -1.09 -5.93 12.55
C GLU A 553 0.07 -5.43 13.42
N ALA A 554 1.09 -4.89 12.76
CA ALA A 554 2.18 -4.20 13.43
C ALA A 554 1.63 -2.96 14.16
N GLN A 555 2.24 -2.52 15.26
CA GLN A 555 1.98 -1.15 15.69
C GLN A 555 2.52 -0.20 14.61
N PHE A 556 1.63 0.55 13.96
CA PHE A 556 1.96 1.34 12.76
C PHE A 556 3.15 2.28 12.99
N LEU A 557 3.21 2.92 14.17
CA LEU A 557 4.30 3.81 14.57
C LEU A 557 5.61 3.08 14.98
N ASN A 558 5.49 1.88 15.57
CA ASN A 558 6.63 1.11 16.08
C ASN A 558 6.46 -0.38 15.73
N ARG A 559 6.81 -0.76 14.49
CA ARG A 559 6.72 -2.16 14.04
C ARG A 559 7.70 -3.13 14.72
N SER A 560 8.40 -2.69 15.76
CA SER A 560 9.15 -3.56 16.67
C SER A 560 8.34 -3.96 17.91
N GLU A 561 7.17 -3.35 18.11
CA GLU A 561 6.22 -3.64 19.17
C GLU A 561 4.89 -4.14 18.54
N PRO A 562 4.42 -5.33 18.90
CA PRO A 562 3.17 -5.90 18.37
C PRO A 562 1.94 -5.43 19.14
N THR A 563 1.05 -4.65 18.51
CA THR A 563 -0.18 -4.13 19.15
C THR A 563 -1.06 -5.24 19.74
N SER A 564 -1.10 -6.42 19.11
CA SER A 564 -1.98 -7.53 19.51
C SER A 564 -1.31 -8.64 20.33
N LEU A 565 0.00 -8.56 20.62
CA LEU A 565 0.68 -9.48 21.57
C LEU A 565 0.86 -8.89 22.97
N ILE A 566 0.42 -7.64 23.19
CA ILE A 566 0.11 -7.08 24.51
C ILE A 566 -1.19 -7.71 25.05
#